data_AF-A0A971MLT8-F1
#
_entry.id   AF-A0A971MLT8-F1
#
_cell.length_a   1.000
_cell.length_b   1.000
_cell.length_c   1.000
_cell.angle_alpha   90.00
_cell.angle_beta   90.00
_cell.angle_gamma   90.00
#
_symmetry.space_group_name_H-M   'P 1'
#
loop_
_entity.id
_entity.type
_entity.pdbx_description
1 polymer ?
#
loop_
_entity_poly.entity_id
_entity_poly.type
_entity_poly.pdbx_seq_one_letter_code
_entity_poly.pdbx_strand_id
1 'polypeptide(L)'
;EPGEYVTAGASVLTVADLNNLWIKVYIPTDDLPAVKLNQRVNFTVSGESRTFTGTVSDIASKGEFTPKTIQTKKERANVVFGVKIRVDGEHGGILKPGMPADVIFPGE
;
A
#
# COMPACT_ATOMS: atom_id res chain seq x y z
N GLU A 1 -30.59 9.13 -6.23
CA GLU A 1 -32.06 9.27 -6.36
C GLU A 1 -32.68 9.42 -4.96
N PRO A 2 -33.83 10.08 -4.80
CA PRO A 2 -34.48 10.19 -3.50
C PRO A 2 -35.35 8.96 -3.22
N GLY A 3 -35.01 8.19 -2.18
CA GLY A 3 -35.84 7.07 -1.71
C GLY A 3 -35.13 5.92 -1.02
N GLU A 4 -33.80 5.91 -0.94
CA GLU A 4 -33.08 4.77 -0.34
C GLU A 4 -32.86 4.97 1.17
N TYR A 5 -33.51 4.13 1.96
CA TYR A 5 -33.27 4.03 3.40
C TYR A 5 -31.88 3.44 3.64
N VAL A 6 -30.92 4.28 4.03
CA VAL A 6 -29.60 3.80 4.45
C VAL A 6 -29.68 3.33 5.90
N THR A 7 -29.33 2.07 6.15
CA THR A 7 -29.24 1.47 7.49
C THR A 7 -28.26 2.29 8.35
N ALA A 8 -28.62 2.61 9.60
CA ALA A 8 -27.75 3.36 10.51
C ALA A 8 -26.38 2.67 10.63
N GLY A 9 -25.31 3.35 10.19
CA GLY A 9 -23.94 2.81 10.14
C GLY A 9 -23.39 2.56 8.74
N ALA A 10 -24.19 2.71 7.68
CA ALA A 10 -23.69 2.68 6.30
C ALA A 10 -22.88 3.95 5.99
N SER A 11 -21.67 3.78 5.45
CA SER A 11 -20.88 4.90 4.94
C SER A 11 -21.61 5.55 3.76
N VAL A 12 -22.17 6.74 3.98
CA VAL A 12 -22.94 7.47 2.96
C VAL A 12 -22.00 8.15 1.95
N LEU A 13 -20.73 8.33 2.30
CA LEU A 13 -19.74 9.03 1.48
C LEU A 13 -18.31 8.59 1.87
N THR A 14 -17.52 8.13 0.90
CA THR A 14 -16.07 7.96 1.05
C THR A 14 -15.37 9.12 0.36
N VAL A 15 -14.79 10.05 1.13
CA VAL A 15 -13.95 11.13 0.59
C VAL A 15 -12.52 10.61 0.53
N ALA A 16 -11.99 10.45 -0.68
CA ALA A 16 -10.58 10.16 -0.89
C ALA A 16 -9.82 11.46 -1.17
N ASP A 17 -8.83 11.78 -0.33
CA ASP A 17 -7.89 12.87 -0.60
C ASP A 17 -6.88 12.42 -1.65
N LEU A 18 -7.09 12.84 -2.90
CA LEU A 18 -6.19 12.54 -4.01
C LEU A 18 -4.88 13.33 -3.97
N ASN A 19 -4.75 14.34 -3.11
CA ASN A 19 -3.50 15.09 -2.97
C ASN A 19 -2.51 14.36 -2.06
N ASN A 20 -3.01 13.52 -1.14
CA ASN A 20 -2.20 12.81 -0.14
C ASN A 20 -2.28 11.29 -0.35
N LEU A 21 -1.89 10.83 -1.53
CA LEU A 21 -1.85 9.40 -1.85
C LEU A 21 -0.67 8.68 -1.18
N TRP A 22 -0.93 7.45 -0.78
CA TRP A 22 0.07 6.54 -0.25
C TRP A 22 -0.16 5.12 -0.78
N ILE A 23 0.91 4.34 -0.79
CA ILE A 23 0.92 2.92 -1.16
C ILE A 23 1.24 2.14 0.11
N LYS A 24 0.46 1.10 0.43
CA LYS A 24 0.80 0.14 1.49
C LYS A 24 1.31 -1.15 0.84
N VAL A 25 2.54 -1.52 1.18
CA VAL A 25 3.16 -2.79 0.80
C VAL A 25 3.43 -3.62 2.05
N TYR A 26 3.53 -4.94 1.89
CA TYR A 26 3.85 -5.87 2.97
C TYR A 26 5.22 -6.46 2.74
N ILE A 27 6.15 -6.18 3.64
CA ILE A 27 7.54 -6.62 3.55
C ILE A 27 7.77 -7.79 4.51
N PRO A 28 8.33 -8.93 4.05
CA PRO A 28 8.73 -10.02 4.93
C PRO A 28 9.72 -9.56 6.01
N THR A 29 9.68 -10.22 7.17
CA THR A 29 10.60 -9.91 8.29
C THR A 29 12.08 -9.96 7.87
N ASP A 30 12.44 -10.89 6.98
CA ASP A 30 13.81 -11.09 6.53
C ASP A 30 14.32 -9.93 5.63
N ASP A 31 13.43 -9.28 4.89
CA ASP A 31 13.76 -8.16 3.98
C ASP A 31 13.63 -6.80 4.66
N LEU A 32 12.93 -6.73 5.80
CA LEU A 32 12.66 -5.50 6.54
C LEU A 32 13.92 -4.68 6.90
N PRO A 33 15.08 -5.27 7.27
CA PRO A 33 16.30 -4.50 7.59
C PRO A 33 16.82 -3.65 6.42
N ALA A 34 16.50 -3.99 5.18
CA ALA A 34 16.86 -3.20 4.00
C ALA A 34 15.96 -1.97 3.81
N VAL A 35 14.79 -1.93 4.46
CA VAL A 35 13.82 -0.85 4.35
C VAL A 35 13.99 0.16 5.48
N LYS A 36 14.13 1.44 5.14
CA LYS A 36 14.38 2.53 6.09
C LYS A 36 13.32 3.63 5.96
N LEU A 37 13.02 4.30 7.08
CA LEU A 37 12.23 5.53 7.03
C LEU A 37 12.92 6.57 6.17
N ASN A 38 12.10 7.36 5.45
CA ASN A 38 12.54 8.36 4.47
C ASN A 38 13.31 7.81 3.26
N GLN A 39 13.36 6.49 3.07
CA GLN A 39 13.96 5.88 1.88
C GLN A 39 13.11 6.22 0.65
N ARG A 40 13.77 6.69 -0.41
CA ARG A 40 13.11 6.88 -1.71
C ARG A 40 12.98 5.54 -2.42
N VAL A 41 11.84 5.35 -3.08
CA VAL A 41 11.52 4.17 -3.87
C VAL A 41 10.95 4.60 -5.20
N ASN A 42 11.06 3.71 -6.19
CA ASN A 42 10.35 3.85 -7.46
C ASN A 42 9.15 2.91 -7.45
N PHE A 43 8.09 3.29 -8.14
CA PHE A 43 6.95 2.40 -8.33
C PHE A 43 6.29 2.61 -9.68
N THR A 44 5.62 1.58 -10.15
CA THR A 44 4.71 1.62 -11.30
C THR A 44 3.30 1.26 -10.85
N VAL A 45 2.31 1.68 -11.62
CA VAL A 45 0.90 1.39 -11.34
C VAL A 45 0.32 0.63 -12.52
N SER A 46 -0.50 -0.39 -12.25
CA SER A 46 -1.10 -1.22 -13.30
C SER A 46 -1.84 -0.36 -14.33
N GLY A 47 -1.50 -0.55 -15.61
CA GLY A 47 -2.07 0.22 -16.72
C GLY A 47 -1.30 1.50 -17.07
N GLU A 48 -0.25 1.85 -16.33
CA GLU A 48 0.61 3.00 -16.61
C GLU A 48 2.05 2.54 -16.90
N SER A 49 2.68 3.12 -17.93
CA SER A 49 4.09 2.89 -18.25
C SER A 49 5.03 3.87 -17.54
N ARG A 50 4.48 4.91 -16.90
CA ARG A 50 5.24 5.91 -16.18
C ARG A 50 5.71 5.38 -14.83
N THR A 51 7.00 5.54 -14.55
CA THR A 51 7.56 5.36 -13.21
C THR A 51 7.30 6.60 -12.37
N PHE A 52 6.84 6.37 -11.15
CA PHE A 52 6.64 7.39 -10.12
C PHE A 52 7.63 7.18 -8.98
N THR A 53 7.85 8.23 -8.20
CA THR A 53 8.70 8.18 -7.01
C THR A 53 7.85 8.29 -5.76
N GLY A 54 8.27 7.60 -4.71
CA GLY A 54 7.67 7.73 -3.38
C GLY A 54 8.73 7.69 -2.29
N THR A 55 8.30 8.03 -1.09
CA THR A 55 9.15 8.06 0.10
C THR A 55 8.51 7.22 1.21
N VAL A 56 9.27 6.29 1.79
CA VAL A 56 8.83 5.51 2.96
C VAL A 56 8.52 6.46 4.11
N SER A 57 7.25 6.50 4.51
CA SER A 57 6.71 7.42 5.52
C SER A 57 6.41 6.73 6.84
N ASP A 58 6.14 5.43 6.82
CA ASP A 58 5.78 4.65 8.00
C ASP A 58 6.17 3.18 7.81
N ILE A 59 6.65 2.55 8.87
CA ILE A 59 6.94 1.11 8.95
C ILE A 59 6.21 0.61 10.19
N ALA A 60 5.31 -0.35 10.01
CA ALA A 60 4.52 -0.90 11.11
C ALA A 60 5.46 -1.43 12.22
N SER A 61 5.12 -1.11 13.48
CA SER A 61 5.88 -1.61 14.64
C SER A 61 5.51 -3.04 15.05
N LYS A 62 4.44 -3.58 14.47
CA LYS A 62 3.94 -4.93 14.72
C LYS A 62 3.79 -5.66 13.40
N GLY A 63 4.24 -6.91 13.39
CA GLY A 63 4.06 -7.80 12.26
C GLY A 63 2.60 -8.25 12.14
N GLU A 64 2.10 -8.27 10.92
CA GLU A 64 0.81 -8.81 10.52
C GLU A 64 1.05 -10.23 9.95
N PHE A 65 0.16 -11.19 10.21
CA PHE A 65 0.22 -12.48 9.54
C PHE A 65 -0.34 -12.33 8.12
N THR A 66 0.32 -12.92 7.13
CA THR A 66 -0.18 -12.89 5.76
C THR A 66 -1.56 -13.57 5.67
N PRO A 67 -2.56 -12.95 5.02
CA PRO A 67 -3.91 -13.49 4.96
C PRO A 67 -4.08 -14.65 3.96
N LYS A 68 -3.01 -15.39 3.60
CA LYS A 68 -3.14 -16.55 2.70
C LYS A 68 -3.65 -17.77 3.47
N THR A 69 -4.69 -18.41 2.94
CA THR A 69 -5.23 -19.69 3.42
C THR A 69 -4.15 -20.77 3.37
N ILE A 70 -3.67 -21.18 4.54
CA ILE A 70 -2.67 -22.23 4.74
C ILE A 70 -3.22 -23.55 4.19
N GLN A 71 -2.54 -24.18 3.22
CA GLN A 71 -2.94 -25.49 2.68
C GLN A 71 -1.88 -26.59 2.84
N THR A 72 -0.68 -26.33 3.36
CA THR A 72 0.27 -27.44 3.60
C THR A 72 1.20 -27.27 4.81
N LYS A 73 1.59 -28.41 5.41
CA LYS A 73 2.36 -28.60 6.67
C LYS A 73 3.74 -27.92 6.76
N LYS A 74 4.13 -27.07 5.79
CA LYS A 74 5.44 -26.40 5.75
C LYS A 74 5.36 -24.86 5.78
N GLU A 75 4.17 -24.29 5.90
CA GLU A 75 3.98 -22.85 5.94
C GLU A 75 4.24 -22.33 7.37
N ARG A 76 5.50 -21.96 7.65
CA ARG A 76 5.76 -21.02 8.74
C ARG A 76 4.95 -19.77 8.42
N ALA A 77 4.23 -19.27 9.41
CA ALA A 77 3.52 -18.01 9.29
C ALA A 77 4.54 -16.91 8.98
N ASN A 78 4.63 -16.50 7.72
CA ASN A 78 5.54 -15.44 7.30
C ASN A 78 4.94 -14.14 7.85
N VAL A 79 5.53 -13.67 8.95
CA VAL A 79 5.23 -12.39 9.55
C VAL A 79 5.68 -11.32 8.57
N VAL A 80 4.75 -10.47 8.16
CA VAL A 80 5.00 -9.34 7.27
C VAL A 80 4.75 -8.03 7.99
N PHE A 81 5.42 -6.98 7.58
CA PHE A 81 5.26 -5.65 8.15
C PHE A 81 4.69 -4.72 7.09
N GLY A 82 3.62 -4.01 7.46
CA GLY A 82 3.04 -2.99 6.60
C GLY A 82 3.97 -1.79 6.50
N VAL A 83 4.33 -1.41 5.28
CA VAL A 83 5.14 -0.20 5.00
C VAL A 83 4.29 0.76 4.18
N LYS A 84 4.17 2.01 4.63
CA LYS A 84 3.49 3.06 3.87
C LYS A 84 4.50 3.93 3.15
N ILE A 85 4.29 4.08 1.85
CA ILE A 85 5.06 4.92 0.97
C ILE A 85 4.18 6.10 0.55
N ARG A 86 4.59 7.32 0.90
CA ARG A 86 3.94 8.53 0.42
C ARG A 86 4.32 8.76 -1.03
N VAL A 87 3.35 9.04 -1.89
CA VAL A 87 3.61 9.39 -3.29
C VAL A 87 4.25 10.79 -3.32
N ASP A 88 5.33 10.93 -4.10
CA ASP A 88 6.01 12.21 -4.28
C ASP A 88 5.53 12.92 -5.54
N GLY A 89 5.38 14.25 -5.45
CA GLY A 89 5.08 15.12 -6.59
C GLY A 89 3.67 15.02 -7.16
N GLU A 90 3.44 15.80 -8.21
CA GLU A 90 2.17 15.81 -8.92
C GLU A 90 2.07 14.63 -9.90
N HIS A 91 0.93 13.95 -9.80
CA HIS A 91 0.61 12.75 -10.57
C HIS A 91 -0.61 12.97 -11.48
N GLY A 92 -1.03 14.24 -11.65
CA GLY A 92 -2.03 14.66 -12.64
C GLY A 92 -3.41 14.03 -12.49
N GLY A 93 -3.75 13.50 -11.32
CA GLY A 93 -5.00 12.76 -11.09
C GLY A 93 -5.04 11.36 -11.74
N ILE A 94 -3.92 10.87 -12.25
CA ILE A 94 -3.80 9.55 -12.89
C ILE A 94 -3.94 8.44 -11.84
N LEU A 95 -3.33 8.65 -10.67
CA LEU A 95 -3.33 7.69 -9.59
C LEU A 95 -4.63 7.75 -8.80
N LYS A 96 -5.27 6.60 -8.60
CA LYS A 96 -6.53 6.46 -7.86
C LYS A 96 -6.38 5.44 -6.73
N PRO A 97 -7.06 5.63 -5.59
CA PRO A 97 -7.11 4.63 -4.53
C PRO A 97 -7.59 3.27 -5.07
N GLY A 98 -6.94 2.20 -4.62
CA GLY A 98 -7.26 0.83 -5.02
C GLY A 98 -6.53 0.33 -6.28
N MET A 99 -5.79 1.19 -6.98
CA MET A 99 -4.94 0.73 -8.08
C MET A 99 -3.77 -0.11 -7.54
N PRO A 100 -3.50 -1.30 -8.12
CA PRO A 100 -2.32 -2.08 -7.78
C PRO A 100 -1.05 -1.35 -8.22
N ALA A 101 -0.05 -1.34 -7.35
CA ALA A 101 1.25 -0.74 -7.60
C ALA A 101 2.37 -1.75 -7.31
N ASP A 102 3.38 -1.72 -8.17
CA ASP A 102 4.62 -2.49 -8.00
C ASP A 102 5.71 -1.54 -7.53
N VAL A 103 6.28 -1.81 -6.35
CA VAL A 103 7.28 -0.96 -5.71
C VAL A 103 8.65 -1.63 -5.79
N ILE A 104 9.66 -0.84 -6.17
CA ILE A 104 11.06 -1.27 -6.25
C ILE A 104 11.86 -0.45 -5.23
N PHE A 105 12.45 -1.14 -4.25
CA PHE A 105 13.35 -0.55 -3.27
C PHE A 105 14.78 -0.47 -3.85
N PRO A 106 15.53 0.61 -3.58
CA PRO A 106 16.91 0.72 -4.06
C PRO A 106 17.80 -0.33 -3.35
N GLY A 107 18.47 -1.17 -4.14
CA GLY A 107 19.33 -2.26 -3.65
C GLY A 107 18.82 -3.66 -3.97
N GLU A 108 17.64 -3.77 -4.59
CA GLU A 108 17.12 -4.98 -5.25
C GLU A 108 17.57 -5.08 -6.71
#